data_AF-D8M8F6-F1
#
_entry.id   AF-D8M8F6-F1
#
_cell.length_a   1.000
_cell.length_b   1.000
_cell.length_c   1.000
_cell.angle_alpha   90.00
_cell.angle_beta   90.00
_cell.angle_gamma   90.00
#
_symmetry.space_group_name_H-M   'P 1'
#
loop_
_entity.id
_entity.type
_entity.pdbx_description
1 polymer ?
#
loop_
_entity_poly.entity_id
_entity_poly.type
_entity_poly.pdbx_seq_one_letter_code
_entity_poly.pdbx_strand_id
1 'polypeptide(L)'
;MKEDSSLFKSFEYADCYKILCRIYANGEIVQKMCSMSTLMTEYAFHGRDFLAIHPGTHRTTPCILARDKAILMNLNAVRCIITSESMIIFNIDNPFISKISRDIADYIRVGSKRFGGSFPFELQALEGALIIYSDHLYNKLDSYQHMAHKLLYTSDDYTNFVSIESLINFRTCTRKSTH
;
A
#
# COMPACT_ATOMS: atom_id res chain seq x y z
N MET A 1 13.52 37.49 2.43
CA MET A 1 13.11 36.08 2.34
C MET A 1 14.37 35.22 2.47
N LYS A 2 14.58 34.56 3.61
CA LYS A 2 15.58 33.50 3.71
C LYS A 2 14.88 32.22 3.27
N GLU A 3 15.28 31.67 2.13
CA GLU A 3 14.83 30.35 1.70
C GLU A 3 15.28 29.31 2.74
N ASP A 4 14.32 28.49 3.19
CA ASP A 4 14.51 27.36 4.10
C ASP A 4 15.38 26.27 3.45
N SER A 5 16.68 26.52 3.40
CA SER A 5 17.72 25.56 3.02
C SER A 5 17.76 24.29 3.90
N SER A 6 17.08 24.29 5.04
CA SER A 6 16.91 23.14 5.93
C SER A 6 15.94 22.10 5.37
N LEU A 7 14.87 22.52 4.68
CA LEU A 7 13.95 21.62 3.99
C LEU A 7 14.64 20.93 2.82
N PHE A 8 15.39 21.67 2.01
CA PHE A 8 16.17 21.08 0.91
C PHE A 8 17.26 20.11 1.37
N LYS A 9 17.96 20.40 2.49
CA LYS A 9 18.91 19.46 3.08
C LYS A 9 18.26 18.18 3.64
N SER A 10 17.01 18.25 4.08
CA SER A 10 16.25 17.05 4.48
C SER A 10 15.80 16.20 3.28
N PHE A 11 15.62 16.81 2.10
CA PHE A 11 15.36 16.09 0.85
C PHE A 11 16.60 15.36 0.29
N GLU A 12 17.80 15.93 0.45
CA GLU A 12 19.06 15.28 0.04
C GLU A 12 19.35 13.98 0.83
N TYR A 13 18.90 13.87 2.08
CA TYR A 13 18.98 12.62 2.86
C TYR A 13 17.82 11.65 2.59
N ALA A 14 16.81 12.06 1.82
CA ALA A 14 15.59 11.29 1.56
C ALA A 14 15.63 10.47 0.26
N ASP A 15 16.72 10.54 -0.51
CA ASP A 15 16.90 9.75 -1.73
C ASP A 15 17.36 8.31 -1.40
N CYS A 16 16.67 7.69 -0.43
CA CYS A 16 16.84 6.29 -0.12
C CYS A 16 16.34 5.47 -1.32
N TYR A 17 17.28 4.85 -2.02
CA TYR A 17 16.99 3.71 -2.87
C TYR A 17 16.09 2.74 -2.11
N LYS A 18 14.87 2.54 -2.62
CA LYS A 18 13.99 1.51 -2.09
C LYS A 18 13.87 0.41 -3.13
N ILE A 19 13.85 -0.83 -2.64
CA ILE A 19 13.51 -1.97 -3.48
C ILE A 19 12.03 -1.82 -3.81
N LEU A 20 11.76 -1.52 -5.07
CA LEU A 20 10.41 -1.48 -5.61
C LEU A 20 10.18 -2.68 -6.52
N CYS A 21 8.92 -3.07 -6.63
CA CYS A 21 8.47 -4.09 -7.55
C CYS A 21 7.75 -3.40 -8.70
N ARG A 22 8.17 -3.66 -9.93
CA ARG A 22 7.47 -3.24 -11.14
C ARG A 22 6.73 -4.43 -11.74
N ILE A 23 5.43 -4.28 -11.94
CA ILE A 23 4.52 -5.26 -12.54
C ILE A 23 4.11 -4.75 -13.92
N TYR A 24 4.28 -5.58 -14.95
CA TYR A 24 3.92 -5.23 -16.33
C TYR A 24 2.61 -5.92 -16.77
N ALA A 25 2.09 -5.54 -17.94
CA ALA A 25 0.83 -6.06 -18.48
C ALA A 25 0.78 -7.58 -18.69
N ASN A 26 1.93 -8.24 -18.83
CA ASN A 26 2.05 -9.70 -18.92
C ASN A 26 2.04 -10.41 -17.53
N GLY A 27 1.94 -9.63 -16.44
CA GLY A 27 2.07 -10.09 -15.06
C GLY A 27 3.51 -10.40 -14.65
N GLU A 28 4.51 -9.97 -15.42
CA GLU A 28 5.91 -10.10 -15.05
C GLU A 28 6.25 -9.14 -13.90
N ILE A 29 6.96 -9.66 -12.91
CA ILE A 29 7.44 -8.93 -11.75
C ILE A 29 8.94 -8.73 -11.88
N VAL A 30 9.37 -7.47 -11.91
CA VAL A 30 10.78 -7.09 -11.88
C VAL A 30 11.06 -6.28 -10.64
N GLN A 31 11.96 -6.77 -9.79
CA GLN A 31 12.47 -5.98 -8.68
C GLN A 31 13.57 -5.06 -9.18
N LYS A 32 13.46 -3.78 -8.84
CA LYS A 32 14.43 -2.77 -9.22
C LYS A 32 14.69 -1.83 -8.06
N MET A 33 15.93 -1.39 -7.94
CA MET A 33 16.32 -0.34 -7.02
C MET A 33 16.23 0.99 -7.76
N CYS A 34 15.46 1.94 -7.23
CA CYS A 34 15.26 3.25 -7.85
C CYS A 34 15.28 4.34 -6.78
N SER A 35 15.79 5.51 -7.13
CA SER A 35 15.69 6.71 -6.29
C SER A 35 14.32 7.36 -6.49
N MET A 36 13.80 7.97 -5.43
CA MET A 36 12.53 8.69 -5.53
C MET A 36 12.68 9.94 -6.41
N SER A 37 13.83 10.62 -6.35
CA SER A 37 14.13 11.74 -7.25
C SER A 37 13.98 11.39 -8.73
N THR A 38 14.42 10.18 -9.13
CA THR A 38 14.29 9.68 -10.50
C THR A 38 12.81 9.52 -10.86
N LEU A 39 12.02 8.86 -10.00
CA LEU A 39 10.58 8.66 -10.26
C LEU A 39 9.81 9.98 -10.31
N MET A 40 10.14 10.93 -9.42
CA MET A 40 9.53 12.26 -9.39
C MET A 40 9.79 13.01 -10.70
N THR A 41 11.01 12.91 -11.24
CA THR A 41 11.40 13.54 -12.50
C THR A 41 10.75 12.82 -13.70
N GLU A 42 10.80 11.49 -13.73
CA GLU A 42 10.26 10.65 -14.81
C GLU A 42 8.77 10.91 -15.05
N TYR A 43 7.99 10.99 -13.96
CA TYR A 43 6.53 11.16 -14.02
C TYR A 43 6.04 12.59 -13.77
N ALA A 44 6.95 13.56 -13.65
CA ALA A 44 6.64 14.98 -13.42
C ALA A 44 5.74 15.22 -12.19
N PHE A 45 6.06 14.56 -11.08
CA PHE A 45 5.31 14.69 -9.83
C PHE A 45 5.67 15.96 -9.05
N HIS A 46 4.70 16.51 -8.34
CA HIS A 46 4.90 17.67 -7.47
C HIS A 46 5.31 17.22 -6.05
N GLY A 47 5.92 18.10 -5.26
CA GLY A 47 6.34 17.76 -3.87
C GLY A 47 5.22 17.19 -2.99
N ARG A 48 3.96 17.58 -3.21
CA ARG A 48 2.79 16.99 -2.52
C ARG A 48 2.54 15.52 -2.87
N ASP A 49 2.85 15.13 -4.10
CA ASP A 49 2.69 13.77 -4.61
C ASP A 49 3.72 12.87 -3.93
N PHE A 50 4.97 13.34 -3.78
CA PHE A 50 6.00 12.67 -3.00
C PHE A 50 5.49 12.32 -1.62
N LEU A 51 4.93 13.28 -0.88
CA LEU A 51 4.45 13.03 0.48
C LEU A 51 3.36 11.95 0.54
N ALA A 52 2.52 11.84 -0.49
CA ALA A 52 1.43 10.88 -0.56
C ALA A 52 1.92 9.43 -0.76
N ILE A 53 2.95 9.23 -1.59
CA ILE A 53 3.42 7.89 -1.97
C ILE A 53 4.74 7.47 -1.33
N HIS A 54 5.50 8.42 -0.75
CA HIS A 54 6.82 8.12 -0.25
C HIS A 54 6.74 7.07 0.88
N PRO A 55 7.44 5.94 0.75
CA PRO A 55 7.29 4.84 1.69
C PRO A 55 7.77 5.15 3.11
N GLY A 56 8.60 6.19 3.29
CA GLY A 56 9.04 6.68 4.61
C GLY A 56 8.16 7.76 5.24
N THR A 57 7.07 8.21 4.59
CA THR A 57 6.15 9.14 5.22
C THR A 57 5.18 8.39 6.14
N HIS A 58 5.04 8.88 7.37
CA HIS A 58 4.09 8.39 8.35
C HIS A 58 2.85 9.30 8.36
N ARG A 59 1.68 8.73 8.66
CA ARG A 59 0.39 9.47 8.78
C ARG A 59 -0.09 10.14 7.49
N THR A 60 0.07 9.47 6.35
CA THR A 60 -0.54 9.91 5.10
C THR A 60 -2.03 9.54 5.08
N THR A 61 -2.88 10.41 4.53
CA THR A 61 -4.29 10.06 4.30
C THR A 61 -4.39 9.13 3.09
N PRO A 62 -5.21 8.06 3.14
CA PRO A 62 -5.46 7.25 1.96
C PRO A 62 -5.95 8.11 0.80
N CYS A 63 -5.38 7.91 -0.39
CA CYS A 63 -5.75 8.69 -1.56
C CYS A 63 -5.50 7.94 -2.85
N ILE A 64 -6.28 8.31 -3.86
CA ILE A 64 -6.04 7.97 -5.27
C ILE A 64 -5.93 9.31 -5.99
N LEU A 65 -4.80 9.56 -6.63
CA LEU A 65 -4.50 10.83 -7.28
C LEU A 65 -4.22 10.57 -8.76
N ALA A 66 -5.15 10.97 -9.62
CA ALA A 66 -4.92 10.95 -11.06
C ALA A 66 -4.00 12.11 -11.47
N ARG A 67 -2.93 11.80 -12.20
CA ARG A 67 -1.99 12.75 -12.81
C ARG A 67 -1.86 12.40 -14.29
N ASP A 68 -1.38 13.34 -15.08
CA ASP A 68 -1.30 13.20 -16.54
C ASP A 68 -0.54 11.95 -17.01
N LYS A 69 0.49 11.53 -16.25
CA LYS A 69 1.34 10.38 -16.61
C LYS A 69 1.15 9.15 -15.72
N ALA A 70 0.39 9.26 -14.63
CA ALA A 70 0.26 8.18 -13.66
C ALA A 70 -0.92 8.36 -12.70
N ILE A 71 -1.40 7.24 -12.17
CA ILE A 71 -2.29 7.19 -11.01
C ILE A 71 -1.43 6.87 -9.78
N LEU A 72 -1.46 7.74 -8.79
CA LEU A 72 -0.85 7.49 -7.49
C LEU A 72 -1.88 6.90 -6.55
N MET A 73 -1.54 5.83 -5.85
CA MET A 73 -2.43 5.23 -4.87
C MET A 73 -1.70 5.01 -3.55
N ASN A 74 -2.32 5.48 -2.47
CA ASN A 74 -1.92 5.24 -1.10
C ASN A 74 -3.11 4.65 -0.35
N LEU A 75 -3.00 3.39 0.04
CA LEU A 75 -3.94 2.69 0.93
C LEU A 75 -3.26 2.40 2.28
N ASN A 76 -2.40 3.32 2.73
CA ASN A 76 -1.53 3.23 3.90
C ASN A 76 -0.48 2.11 3.82
N ALA A 77 -0.91 0.85 3.88
CA ALA A 77 -0.01 -0.29 3.83
C ALA A 77 0.54 -0.50 2.41
N VAL A 78 -0.31 -0.29 1.39
CA VAL A 78 0.08 -0.40 -0.02
C VAL A 78 0.20 1.00 -0.61
N ARG A 79 1.36 1.31 -1.18
CA ARG A 79 1.61 2.53 -1.93
C ARG A 79 2.14 2.15 -3.30
N CYS A 80 1.61 2.78 -4.34
CA CYS A 80 2.04 2.50 -5.69
C CYS A 80 1.88 3.68 -6.66
N ILE A 81 2.64 3.60 -7.75
CA ILE A 81 2.50 4.41 -8.95
C ILE A 81 2.00 3.49 -10.05
N ILE A 82 0.94 3.86 -10.76
CA ILE A 82 0.41 3.08 -11.88
C ILE A 82 0.51 3.95 -13.13
N THR A 83 1.18 3.45 -14.17
CA THR A 83 1.27 4.09 -15.48
C THR A 83 0.54 3.24 -16.51
N SER A 84 0.47 3.69 -17.78
CA SER A 84 -0.06 2.88 -18.88
C SER A 84 0.73 1.59 -19.14
N GLU A 85 2.00 1.55 -18.71
CA GLU A 85 2.92 0.44 -19.04
C GLU A 85 3.18 -0.49 -17.86
N SER A 86 3.13 0.04 -16.64
CA SER A 86 3.52 -0.72 -15.45
C SER A 86 2.98 -0.17 -14.14
N MET A 87 2.91 -1.03 -13.14
CA MET A 87 2.61 -0.67 -11.75
C MET A 87 3.88 -0.82 -10.91
N ILE A 88 4.20 0.21 -10.14
CA ILE A 88 5.33 0.24 -9.20
C ILE A 88 4.79 0.17 -7.78
N ILE A 89 5.16 -0.86 -7.03
CA ILE A 89 4.80 -1.04 -5.62
C ILE A 89 6.05 -0.88 -4.75
N PHE A 90 5.94 -0.07 -3.70
CA PHE A 90 7.05 0.21 -2.77
C PHE A 90 7.12 -0.81 -1.63
N ASN A 91 8.30 -0.93 -1.00
CA ASN A 91 8.55 -1.78 0.19
C ASN A 91 8.28 -3.27 -0.07
N ILE A 92 8.81 -3.81 -1.17
CA ILE A 92 8.61 -5.23 -1.52
C ILE A 92 9.27 -6.22 -0.53
N ASP A 93 10.21 -5.74 0.26
CA ASP A 93 10.85 -6.45 1.37
C ASP A 93 9.84 -6.83 2.48
N ASN A 94 8.71 -6.13 2.57
CA ASN A 94 7.63 -6.51 3.46
C ASN A 94 6.89 -7.77 2.91
N PRO A 95 6.81 -8.88 3.67
CA PRO A 95 6.17 -10.12 3.21
C PRO A 95 4.71 -9.96 2.78
N PHE A 96 3.96 -9.07 3.45
CA PHE A 96 2.57 -8.77 3.10
C PHE A 96 2.50 -8.08 1.74
N ILE A 97 3.38 -7.11 1.48
CA ILE A 97 3.46 -6.40 0.19
C ILE A 97 3.93 -7.35 -0.92
N SER A 98 4.89 -8.22 -0.63
CA SER A 98 5.33 -9.26 -1.57
C SER A 98 4.21 -10.23 -1.95
N LYS A 99 3.36 -10.63 -0.98
CA LYS A 99 2.16 -11.43 -1.28
C LYS A 99 1.18 -10.66 -2.16
N ILE A 100 0.77 -9.46 -1.74
CA ILE A 100 -0.16 -8.61 -2.51
C ILE A 100 0.35 -8.36 -3.93
N SER A 101 1.65 -8.11 -4.11
CA SER A 101 2.23 -7.85 -5.43
C SER A 101 2.10 -9.05 -6.37
N ARG A 102 2.25 -10.28 -5.84
CA ARG A 102 2.02 -11.52 -6.61
C ARG A 102 0.55 -11.70 -6.95
N ASP A 103 -0.34 -11.51 -5.98
CA ASP A 103 -1.78 -11.61 -6.19
C ASP A 103 -2.25 -10.62 -7.28
N ILE A 104 -1.71 -9.39 -7.29
CA ILE A 104 -2.01 -8.36 -8.31
C ILE A 104 -1.47 -8.78 -9.67
N ALA A 105 -0.24 -9.29 -9.74
CA ALA A 105 0.34 -9.76 -11.00
C ALA A 105 -0.46 -10.92 -11.62
N ASP A 106 -0.93 -11.85 -10.79
CA ASP A 106 -1.80 -12.95 -11.23
C ASP A 106 -3.15 -12.43 -11.72
N TYR A 107 -3.73 -11.45 -11.02
CA TYR A 107 -4.95 -10.77 -11.47
C TYR A 107 -4.76 -10.09 -12.83
N ILE A 108 -3.66 -9.35 -13.02
CA ILE A 108 -3.34 -8.67 -14.28
C ILE A 108 -3.19 -9.70 -15.42
N ARG A 109 -2.47 -10.79 -15.18
CA ARG A 109 -2.27 -11.87 -16.15
C ARG A 109 -3.58 -12.53 -16.58
N VAL A 110 -4.52 -12.72 -15.64
CA VAL A 110 -5.84 -13.32 -15.93
C VAL A 110 -6.77 -12.32 -16.59
N GLY A 111 -6.84 -11.08 -16.09
CA GLY A 111 -7.72 -10.03 -16.59
C GLY A 111 -7.36 -9.60 -18.02
N SER A 112 -6.07 -9.62 -18.39
CA SER A 112 -5.61 -9.32 -19.75
C SER A 112 -6.29 -10.24 -20.79
N LYS A 113 -6.52 -11.51 -20.40
CA LYS A 113 -7.24 -12.50 -21.23
C LYS A 113 -8.76 -12.27 -21.25
N ARG A 114 -9.35 -11.79 -20.15
CA ARG A 114 -10.80 -11.60 -20.02
C ARG A 114 -11.32 -10.47 -20.90
N PHE A 115 -10.56 -9.38 -21.05
CA PHE A 115 -10.99 -8.19 -21.78
C PHE A 115 -10.47 -8.12 -23.23
N GLY A 116 -9.89 -9.21 -23.75
CA GLY A 116 -9.39 -9.27 -25.13
C GLY A 116 -8.35 -8.19 -25.48
N GLY A 117 -7.61 -7.68 -24.48
CA GLY A 117 -6.63 -6.60 -24.65
C GLY A 117 -7.20 -5.18 -24.81
N SER A 118 -8.52 -4.98 -24.72
CA SER A 118 -9.13 -3.64 -24.88
C SER A 118 -9.17 -2.82 -23.59
N PHE A 119 -8.93 -3.42 -22.42
CA PHE A 119 -9.01 -2.72 -21.15
C PHE A 119 -7.65 -2.08 -20.81
N PRO A 120 -7.59 -0.76 -20.56
CA PRO A 120 -6.33 -0.08 -20.26
C PRO A 120 -5.62 -0.68 -19.05
N PHE A 121 -4.32 -0.89 -19.17
CA PHE A 121 -3.52 -1.54 -18.13
C PHE A 121 -3.60 -0.80 -16.80
N GLU A 122 -3.56 0.53 -16.81
CA GLU A 122 -3.60 1.36 -15.60
C GLU A 122 -4.91 1.19 -14.82
N LEU A 123 -6.04 1.00 -15.52
CA LEU A 123 -7.33 0.75 -14.89
C LEU A 123 -7.42 -0.68 -14.38
N GLN A 124 -6.87 -1.64 -15.13
CA GLN A 124 -6.78 -3.04 -14.72
C GLN A 124 -5.92 -3.23 -13.47
N ALA A 125 -4.76 -2.58 -13.40
CA ALA A 125 -3.87 -2.61 -12.26
C ALA A 125 -4.52 -1.96 -11.03
N LEU A 126 -5.20 -0.82 -11.21
CA LEU A 126 -5.94 -0.16 -10.15
C LEU A 126 -7.07 -1.04 -9.61
N GLU A 127 -7.87 -1.63 -10.50
CA GLU A 127 -8.96 -2.55 -10.13
C GLU A 127 -8.42 -3.74 -9.33
N GLY A 128 -7.38 -4.42 -9.84
CA GLY A 128 -6.77 -5.56 -9.16
C GLY A 128 -6.26 -5.19 -7.76
N ALA A 129 -5.58 -4.05 -7.64
CA ALA A 129 -5.07 -3.57 -6.36
C ALA A 129 -6.19 -3.28 -5.35
N LEU A 130 -7.31 -2.68 -5.79
CA LEU A 130 -8.46 -2.39 -4.94
C LEU A 130 -9.19 -3.67 -4.50
N ILE A 131 -9.39 -4.63 -5.39
CA ILE A 131 -10.02 -5.92 -5.08
C ILE A 131 -9.19 -6.66 -4.03
N ILE A 132 -7.89 -6.82 -4.28
CA ILE A 132 -6.99 -7.59 -3.41
C ILE A 132 -6.81 -6.92 -2.05
N TYR A 133 -6.70 -5.59 -2.03
CA TYR A 133 -6.60 -4.87 -0.77
C TYR A 133 -7.92 -4.93 0.02
N SER A 134 -9.07 -4.86 -0.65
CA SER A 134 -10.38 -5.02 0.00
C SER A 134 -10.54 -6.41 0.60
N ASP A 135 -10.18 -7.46 -0.13
CA ASP A 135 -10.18 -8.84 0.39
C ASP A 135 -9.28 -8.99 1.62
N HIS A 136 -8.09 -8.37 1.61
CA HIS A 136 -7.24 -8.31 2.79
C HIS A 136 -7.93 -7.64 3.98
N LEU A 137 -8.59 -6.49 3.77
CA LEU A 137 -9.31 -5.78 4.83
C LEU A 137 -10.47 -6.62 5.38
N TYR A 138 -11.21 -7.32 4.51
CA TYR A 138 -12.29 -8.22 4.92
C TYR A 138 -11.78 -9.37 5.79
N ASN A 139 -10.71 -10.05 5.36
CA ASN A 139 -10.10 -11.13 6.14
C ASN A 139 -9.59 -10.64 7.51
N LYS A 140 -9.03 -9.44 7.56
CA LYS A 140 -8.58 -8.83 8.81
C LYS A 140 -9.75 -8.50 9.73
N LEU A 141 -10.82 -7.93 9.19
CA LEU A 141 -12.05 -7.62 9.92
C LEU A 141 -12.70 -8.89 10.48
N ASP A 142 -12.82 -9.95 9.68
CA ASP A 142 -13.37 -11.24 10.10
C ASP A 142 -12.56 -11.84 11.26
N SER A 143 -11.23 -11.80 11.18
CA SER A 143 -10.36 -12.25 12.28
C SER A 143 -10.60 -11.45 13.57
N TYR A 144 -10.79 -10.13 13.45
CA TYR A 144 -11.03 -9.24 14.57
C TYR A 144 -12.41 -9.46 15.18
N GLN A 145 -13.43 -9.69 14.35
CA GLN A 145 -14.76 -10.06 14.81
C GLN A 145 -14.72 -11.41 15.54
N HIS A 146 -14.08 -12.42 14.98
CA HIS A 146 -13.96 -13.73 15.62
C HIS A 146 -13.25 -13.66 16.97
N MET A 147 -12.14 -12.90 17.07
CA MET A 147 -11.46 -12.68 18.34
C MET A 147 -12.33 -11.93 19.36
N ALA A 148 -13.04 -10.88 18.94
CA ALA A 148 -13.93 -10.12 19.82
C ALA A 148 -15.09 -10.99 20.32
N HIS A 149 -15.73 -11.77 19.44
CA HIS A 149 -16.77 -12.72 19.81
C HIS A 149 -16.25 -13.73 20.84
N LYS A 150 -15.09 -14.35 20.58
CA LYS A 150 -14.47 -15.28 21.53
C LYS A 150 -14.26 -14.62 22.90
N LEU A 151 -13.72 -13.40 22.95
CA LEU A 151 -13.45 -12.70 24.21
C LEU A 151 -14.73 -12.36 24.98
N LEU A 152 -15.78 -11.88 24.31
CA LEU A 152 -17.04 -11.51 24.96
C LEU A 152 -17.77 -12.73 25.53
N TYR A 153 -17.94 -13.79 24.74
CA TYR A 153 -18.69 -14.98 25.15
C TYR A 153 -17.91 -15.91 26.10
N THR A 154 -16.57 -15.81 26.15
CA THR A 154 -15.78 -16.49 27.20
C THR A 154 -15.78 -15.70 28.52
N SER A 155 -16.23 -14.44 28.52
CA SER A 155 -16.27 -13.58 29.72
C SER A 155 -17.56 -13.68 30.53
N ASP A 156 -18.64 -14.18 29.93
CA ASP A 156 -19.93 -14.36 30.61
C ASP A 156 -19.90 -15.50 31.65
N ASP A 157 -18.96 -16.45 31.53
CA ASP A 157 -18.87 -17.59 32.45
C ASP A 157 -18.07 -17.30 33.74
N TYR A 158 -17.15 -16.33 33.76
CA TYR A 158 -16.47 -15.90 34.99
C TYR A 158 -15.94 -14.47 34.81
N THR A 159 -16.20 -13.59 35.78
CA THR A 159 -15.53 -12.28 35.96
C THR A 159 -14.02 -12.45 36.09
N ASN A 160 -13.34 -12.68 34.97
CA ASN A 160 -11.90 -12.89 34.89
C ASN A 160 -11.23 -11.58 34.46
N PHE A 161 -10.51 -10.93 35.38
CA PHE A 161 -9.71 -9.72 35.12
C PHE A 161 -8.73 -9.87 33.92
N VAL A 162 -8.33 -11.10 33.59
CA VAL A 162 -7.48 -11.47 32.44
C VAL A 162 -8.16 -11.19 31.09
N SER A 163 -9.49 -11.28 31.00
CA SER A 163 -10.23 -11.03 29.75
C SER A 163 -10.29 -9.53 29.42
N ILE A 164 -10.36 -8.67 30.43
CA ILE A 164 -10.35 -7.20 30.27
C ILE A 164 -8.97 -6.72 29.80
N GLU A 165 -7.88 -7.25 30.37
CA GLU A 165 -6.53 -6.92 29.93
C GLU A 165 -6.29 -7.41 28.49
N SER A 166 -6.83 -8.58 28.13
CA SER A 166 -6.83 -9.11 26.75
C SER A 166 -7.64 -8.23 25.78
N LEU A 167 -8.78 -7.68 26.20
CA LEU A 167 -9.59 -6.73 25.43
C LEU A 167 -8.88 -5.37 25.26
N ILE A 168 -8.20 -4.87 26.30
CA ILE A 168 -7.39 -3.64 26.23
C ILE A 168 -6.18 -3.85 25.32
N ASN A 169 -5.53 -5.02 25.40
CA ASN A 169 -4.44 -5.41 24.50
C ASN A 169 -4.90 -5.56 23.05
N PHE A 170 -6.08 -6.11 22.80
CA PHE A 170 -6.69 -6.14 21.47
C PHE A 170 -6.97 -4.72 20.92
N ARG A 171 -7.51 -3.84 21.77
CA ARG A 171 -7.79 -2.43 21.42
C ARG A 171 -6.52 -1.60 21.19
N THR A 172 -5.39 -1.98 21.77
CA THR A 172 -4.09 -1.33 21.54
C THR A 172 -3.30 -1.96 20.38
N CYS A 173 -3.44 -3.25 20.11
CA CYS A 173 -2.89 -3.91 18.92
C CYS A 173 -3.51 -3.39 17.61
N THR A 174 -4.83 -3.12 17.61
CA THR A 174 -5.51 -2.46 16.48
C THR A 174 -5.01 -1.03 16.24
N ARG A 175 -4.58 -0.31 17.29
CA ARG A 175 -3.90 1.01 17.17
C ARG A 175 -2.45 0.92 16.69
N LYS A 176 -1.70 -0.13 17.07
CA LYS A 176 -0.29 -0.31 16.65
C LYS A 176 -0.15 -0.87 15.24
N SER A 177 -1.11 -1.64 14.74
CA SER A 177 -1.11 -2.13 13.35
C SER A 177 -1.38 -1.04 12.30
N THR A 178 -1.74 0.18 12.72
CA THR A 178 -1.90 1.38 11.89
C THR A 178 -0.68 2.31 11.90
N HIS A 179 0.48 1.86 12.42
CA HIS A 179 1.72 2.63 12.47
C HIS A 179 2.83 2.02 11.61
#